data_AF-A0A3B8WPK4-F1
#
_entry.id   AF-A0A3B8WPK4-F1
#
_cell.length_a   1.000
_cell.length_b   1.000
_cell.length_c   1.000
_cell.angle_alpha   90.00
_cell.angle_beta   90.00
_cell.angle_gamma   90.00
#
_symmetry.space_group_name_H-M   'P 1'
#
loop_
_entity.id
_entity.type
_entity.pdbx_description
1 polymer ?
#
loop_
_entity_poly.entity_id
_entity_poly.type
_entity_poly.pdbx_seq_one_letter_code
_entity_poly.pdbx_strand_id
1 'polypeptide(L)' 'TYKAVQRSANVVSVGPMLQGLRKPVNDLSRGALVEDIVFTIALTAVQAKQVEDAGAA' A
#
# COMPACT_ATOMS: atom_id res chain seq x y z
N THR A 1 8.52 -6.94 -9.20
CA THR A 1 7.81 -8.24 -9.26
C THR A 1 6.29 -8.09 -9.22
N TYR A 2 5.71 -7.38 -8.26
CA TYR A 2 4.24 -7.32 -8.13
C TYR A 2 3.49 -6.78 -9.37
N LYS A 3 3.97 -5.69 -10.02
CA LYS A 3 3.37 -5.21 -11.28
C LYS A 3 3.49 -6.19 -12.44
N ALA A 4 4.58 -6.94 -12.49
CA ALA A 4 4.75 -7.98 -13.49
C ALA A 4 3.70 -9.08 -13.28
N VAL A 5 3.52 -9.53 -12.03
CA VAL A 5 2.51 -10.53 -11.65
C VAL A 5 1.08 -10.04 -11.90
N GLN A 6 0.76 -8.80 -11.53
CA GLN A 6 -0.54 -8.17 -11.78
C GLN A 6 -0.91 -8.25 -13.27
N ARG A 7 0.05 -7.94 -14.15
CA ARG A 7 -0.14 -7.92 -15.60
C ARG A 7 -0.10 -9.30 -16.23
N SER A 8 0.76 -10.20 -15.74
CA SER A 8 0.96 -11.53 -16.34
C SER A 8 -0.07 -12.55 -15.90
N ALA A 9 -0.56 -12.45 -14.67
CA ALA A 9 -1.53 -13.39 -14.10
C ALA A 9 -2.95 -12.81 -14.01
N ASN A 10 -3.14 -11.54 -14.39
CA ASN A 10 -4.41 -10.82 -14.29
C ASN A 10 -5.05 -10.91 -12.90
N VAL A 11 -4.21 -10.78 -11.87
CA VAL A 11 -4.60 -10.82 -10.45
C VAL A 11 -4.38 -9.47 -9.81
N VAL A 12 -5.16 -9.17 -8.77
CA VAL A 12 -4.89 -8.00 -7.92
C VAL A 12 -3.55 -8.20 -7.22
N SER A 13 -2.67 -7.22 -7.29
CA SER A 13 -1.39 -7.21 -6.56
C SER A 13 -1.18 -5.84 -5.93
N VAL A 14 -1.11 -5.78 -4.60
CA VAL A 14 -0.92 -4.54 -3.84
C VAL A 14 0.51 -4.49 -3.30
N GLY A 15 1.21 -3.38 -3.56
CA GLY A 15 2.56 -3.14 -3.04
C GLY A 15 3.35 -2.13 -3.88
N PRO A 16 4.62 -1.85 -3.56
CA PRO A 16 5.28 -2.19 -2.28
C PRO A 16 4.60 -1.47 -1.10
N MET A 17 4.50 -2.15 0.05
CA MET A 17 4.02 -1.55 1.30
C MET A 17 5.23 -1.15 2.14
N LEU A 18 5.33 0.12 2.53
CA LEU A 18 6.38 0.57 3.43
C LEU A 18 5.95 0.37 4.89
N GLN A 19 6.89 -0.05 5.74
CA GLN A 19 6.64 -0.37 7.16
C GLN A 19 7.70 0.29 8.05
N GLY A 20 7.38 0.45 9.34
CA GLY A 20 8.30 1.00 10.35
C GLY A 20 8.38 2.53 10.42
N LEU A 21 7.56 3.24 9.64
CA LEU A 21 7.49 4.70 9.69
C LEU A 21 6.56 5.18 10.81
N ARG A 22 6.94 6.25 11.52
CA ARG A 22 6.07 6.91 12.53
C ARG A 22 4.77 7.46 11.97
N LYS A 23 4.75 7.79 10.69
CA LYS A 23 3.55 8.13 9.93
C LYS A 23 3.61 7.34 8.64
N PRO A 24 2.57 6.58 8.28
CA PRO A 24 2.61 5.79 7.06
C PRO A 24 2.74 6.67 5.83
N VAL A 25 3.64 6.27 4.95
CA VAL A 25 3.81 6.84 3.62
C VAL A 25 4.02 5.65 2.71
N ASN A 26 3.33 5.59 1.59
CA ASN A 26 3.54 4.57 0.57
C ASN A 26 3.83 5.24 -0.76
N ASP A 27 4.79 4.68 -1.49
CA ASP A 27 5.11 5.11 -2.84
C ASP A 27 4.26 4.35 -3.86
N LEU A 28 3.89 5.04 -4.94
CA LEU A 28 3.21 4.42 -6.06
C LEU A 28 4.23 4.03 -7.11
N SER A 29 4.14 2.82 -7.63
CA SER A 29 4.97 2.48 -8.80
C SER A 29 4.53 3.26 -10.03
N ARG A 30 5.51 3.53 -10.90
CA ARG A 30 5.27 4.13 -12.21
C ARG A 30 4.24 3.31 -13.01
N GLY A 31 3.27 4.00 -13.59
CA GLY A 31 2.17 3.38 -14.33
C GLY A 31 1.11 2.72 -13.43
N ALA A 32 0.89 3.26 -12.23
CA ALA A 32 -0.22 2.91 -11.37
C ALA A 32 -1.56 3.25 -12.05
N LEU A 33 -2.50 2.32 -11.98
CA LEU A 33 -3.89 2.52 -12.36
C LEU A 33 -4.63 3.24 -11.23
N VAL A 34 -5.78 3.82 -11.53
CA VAL A 34 -6.64 4.49 -10.52
C VAL A 34 -6.93 3.55 -9.35
N GLU A 35 -7.20 2.28 -9.64
CA GLU A 35 -7.49 1.27 -8.63
C GLU A 35 -6.29 0.99 -7.71
N ASP A 36 -5.06 1.04 -8.23
CA ASP A 36 -3.87 0.92 -7.41
C ASP A 36 -3.75 2.09 -6.42
N ILE A 37 -4.09 3.31 -6.87
CA ILE A 37 -4.08 4.52 -6.03
C ILE A 37 -5.09 4.39 -4.89
N VAL A 38 -6.31 3.95 -5.21
CA VAL A 38 -7.38 3.73 -4.22
C VAL A 38 -6.94 2.70 -3.18
N PHE A 39 -6.38 1.56 -3.60
CA PHE A 39 -5.87 0.55 -2.67
C PHE A 39 -4.71 1.07 -1.82
N THR A 40 -3.78 1.84 -2.38
CA THR A 40 -2.68 2.43 -1.62
C THR A 40 -3.19 3.44 -0.58
N ILE A 41 -4.22 4.24 -0.89
CA ILE A 41 -4.84 5.16 0.09
C ILE A 41 -5.51 4.37 1.22
N ALA A 42 -6.33 3.36 0.89
CA ALA A 42 -7.01 2.54 1.88
C ALA A 42 -6.00 1.82 2.79
N LEU A 43 -4.94 1.28 2.21
CA LEU A 43 -3.83 0.66 2.94
C LEU A 43 -3.14 1.66 3.88
N THR A 44 -2.81 2.86 3.39
CA THR A 44 -2.15 3.90 4.19
C THR A 44 -3.01 4.34 5.37
N ALA A 45 -4.34 4.42 5.19
CA ALA A 45 -5.27 4.73 6.27
C ALA A 45 -5.30 3.63 7.35
N VAL A 46 -5.31 2.36 6.94
CA VAL A 46 -5.22 1.23 7.89
C VAL A 46 -3.90 1.24 8.64
N GLN A 47 -2.78 1.48 7.95
CA GLN A 47 -1.47 1.59 8.62
C GLN A 47 -1.44 2.76 9.62
N ALA A 48 -2.14 3.87 9.34
CA ALA A 48 -2.16 5.02 10.25
C ALA A 48 -2.87 4.64 11.55
N LYS A 49 -4.02 3.96 11.41
CA LYS A 49 -4.75 3.42 12.56
C LYS A 49 -3.92 2.43 13.37
N GLN A 50 -3.16 1.55 12.71
CA GLN A 50 -2.27 0.60 13.39
C GLN A 50 -1.16 1.31 14.18
N VAL A 51 -0.59 2.40 13.65
CA VAL A 51 0.43 3.19 14.36
C VAL A 51 -0.18 3.88 15.59
N GLU A 52 -1.40 4.42 15.48
CA GLU A 52 -2.12 4.99 16.63
C GLU A 52 -2.38 3.94 17.71
N ASP A 53 -2.85 2.75 17.32
CA ASP A 53 -3.13 1.65 18.24
C ASP A 53 -1.87 1.12 18.94
N ALA A 54 -0.75 1.06 18.21
CA ALA A 54 0.53 0.64 18.78
C ALA A 54 1.16 1.69 19.72
N GLY A 55 0.85 2.98 19.54
CA GLY A 55 1.30 4.05 20.43
C GLY A 55 0.40 4.28 21.65
N ALA A 56 -0.82 3.74 21.64
CA ALA A 56 -1.76 3.75 22.76
C ALA A 56 -1.55 2.57 23.74
N ALA A 57 -0.73 1.59 23.37
CA ALA A 57 -0.31 0.45 24.18
C ALA A 57 1.06 0.72 24.85
#